data_AF-A0A357CNH0-F1
#
_entry.id   AF-A0A357CNH0-F1
#
_cell.length_a   1.000
_cell.length_b   1.000
_cell.length_c   1.000
_cell.angle_alpha   90.00
_cell.angle_beta   90.00
_cell.angle_gamma   90.00
#
_symmetry.space_group_name_H-M   'P 1'
#
loop_
_entity.id
_entity.type
_entity.pdbx_description
1 polymer ?
#
loop_
_entity_poly.entity_id
_entity_poly.type
_entity_poly.pdbx_seq_one_letter_code
_entity_poly.pdbx_strand_id
1 'polypeptide(L)'
;PDLNLTRPQIYFGEGPDSYAIVRTRENEFDYPGATGENVTTTYEGRDGISLRRWPVRLLMAMELKDRNLILSGYIQDRSKILLHRNIQERIKKLAPFVTLDNDPYLVAAENRLFWLIDAYTTSRYLPYARRHQNGYNYLRNSVKIVVDAYHGSVDFYAVDPTDPVLQTWQKVFPKLFKPFSAMSASLQEHIRYPEALFAVQQDMLLSYHLTDPKAFYEQEDFWNLPTQIYARSEEALEPYYVTLVLPGKQQEEFLLMRPFTPKGKQNMIAWLAARCDPPHYGELLLYQLPKGTNTYGPMQIETRIGQHPEITELITLWSQNQSQLIRGNLLVIPLENTFLYAEPFYIQSAQGQMPEFKKIVLVWEDR
;
A
#
# COMPACT_ATOMS: atom_id res chain seq x y z
N PRO A 1 12.71 -2.20 -19.28
CA PRO A 1 11.69 -1.48 -20.08
C PRO A 1 11.71 0.01 -19.71
N ASP A 2 11.98 0.89 -20.66
CA ASP A 2 11.96 2.33 -20.41
C ASP A 2 10.51 2.77 -20.20
N LEU A 3 10.21 3.29 -19.01
CA LEU A 3 8.91 3.89 -18.68
C LEU A 3 8.75 5.19 -19.45
N ASN A 4 7.97 5.15 -20.54
CA ASN A 4 7.74 6.32 -21.37
C ASN A 4 6.63 7.20 -20.78
N LEU A 5 6.97 8.04 -19.80
CA LEU A 5 6.04 8.98 -19.18
C LEU A 5 6.00 10.28 -19.97
N THR A 6 4.82 10.61 -20.52
CA THR A 6 4.62 11.88 -21.23
C THR A 6 4.46 13.07 -20.28
N ARG A 7 3.94 12.84 -19.08
CA ARG A 7 3.72 13.84 -18.03
C ARG A 7 4.04 13.24 -16.65
N PRO A 8 5.30 13.32 -16.18
CA PRO A 8 5.69 12.80 -14.88
C PRO A 8 5.28 13.70 -13.71
N GLN A 9 4.72 14.89 -13.96
CA GLN A 9 4.42 15.86 -12.92
C GLN A 9 3.21 15.43 -12.06
N ILE A 10 3.32 15.63 -10.74
CA ILE A 10 2.28 15.30 -9.76
C ILE A 10 1.71 16.60 -9.18
N TYR A 11 0.48 16.94 -9.59
CA TYR A 11 -0.26 18.07 -9.03
C TYR A 11 -1.22 17.65 -7.93
N PHE A 12 -1.70 16.41 -7.97
CA PHE A 12 -2.55 15.79 -6.97
C PHE A 12 -1.82 14.57 -6.39
N GLY A 13 -1.64 14.54 -5.08
CA GLY A 13 -0.86 13.51 -4.41
C GLY A 13 -1.14 13.46 -2.91
N GLU A 14 -0.20 12.94 -2.14
CA GLU A 14 -0.36 12.75 -0.69
C GLU A 14 0.15 13.92 0.15
N GLY A 15 0.70 14.95 -0.51
CA GLY A 15 1.24 16.13 0.16
C GLY A 15 0.21 16.83 1.07
N PRO A 16 0.70 17.57 2.09
CA PRO A 16 -0.15 18.27 3.05
C PRO A 16 -0.83 19.51 2.45
N ASP A 17 -0.32 20.00 1.30
CA ASP A 17 -0.84 21.19 0.65
C ASP A 17 -2.26 20.95 0.11
N SER A 18 -3.22 21.68 0.66
CA SER A 18 -4.62 21.56 0.25
C SER A 18 -4.90 22.26 -1.09
N TYR A 19 -4.10 23.26 -1.49
CA TYR A 19 -4.26 23.98 -2.74
C TYR A 19 -2.94 24.35 -3.43
N ALA A 20 -3.02 24.72 -4.70
CA ALA A 20 -1.94 25.36 -5.45
C ALA A 20 -2.51 26.37 -6.44
N ILE A 21 -1.76 27.43 -6.70
CA ILE A 21 -2.04 28.36 -7.78
C ILE A 21 -1.10 28.01 -8.92
N VAL A 22 -1.67 27.74 -10.09
CA VAL A 22 -0.93 27.32 -11.28
C VAL A 22 -1.11 28.32 -12.40
N ARG A 23 -0.23 28.25 -13.40
CA ARG A 23 -0.17 29.22 -14.51
C ARG A 23 0.04 30.64 -14.01
N THR A 24 0.99 30.78 -13.09
CA THR A 24 1.45 32.06 -12.54
C THR A 24 2.46 32.74 -13.48
N ARG A 25 2.96 33.89 -13.06
CA ARG A 25 4.08 34.57 -13.73
C ARG A 25 5.40 33.81 -13.58
N GLU A 26 5.61 33.18 -12.42
CA GLU A 26 6.75 32.28 -12.19
C GLU A 26 6.42 30.89 -12.74
N ASN A 27 7.42 30.26 -13.36
CA ASN A 27 7.34 28.87 -13.78
C ASN A 27 7.59 27.94 -12.59
N GLU A 28 7.07 26.73 -12.68
CA GLU A 28 7.14 25.71 -11.64
C GLU A 28 8.40 24.86 -11.87
N PHE A 29 9.05 24.40 -10.80
CA PHE A 29 10.18 23.46 -10.92
C PHE A 29 9.68 22.08 -11.41
N ASP A 30 10.39 21.47 -12.36
CA ASP A 30 10.09 20.13 -12.87
C ASP A 30 11.14 19.12 -12.37
N TYR A 31 12.37 19.18 -12.88
CA TYR A 31 13.48 18.30 -12.50
C TYR A 31 14.84 19.00 -12.69
N PRO A 32 15.91 18.53 -12.03
CA PRO A 32 17.25 19.06 -12.26
C PRO A 32 17.79 18.54 -13.60
N GLY A 33 18.20 19.45 -14.48
CA GLY A 33 18.80 19.13 -15.77
C GLY A 33 20.19 18.52 -15.64
N ALA A 34 20.62 17.77 -16.65
CA ALA A 34 21.89 17.05 -16.66
C ALA A 34 23.14 17.96 -16.49
N THR A 35 23.01 19.24 -16.81
CA THR A 35 24.05 20.27 -16.71
C THR A 35 23.92 21.16 -15.45
N GLY A 36 23.01 20.82 -14.53
CA GLY A 36 22.77 21.57 -13.29
C GLY A 36 21.78 22.74 -13.43
N GLU A 37 21.19 22.95 -14.61
CA GLU A 37 20.09 23.91 -14.79
C GLU A 37 18.75 23.29 -14.36
N ASN A 38 17.95 24.03 -13.60
CA ASN A 38 16.62 23.59 -13.23
C ASN A 38 15.68 23.67 -14.44
N VAL A 39 15.12 22.53 -14.85
CA VAL A 39 14.06 22.50 -15.85
C VAL A 39 12.78 22.96 -15.18
N THR A 40 12.06 23.86 -15.85
CA THR A 40 10.80 24.41 -15.35
C THR A 40 9.65 24.05 -16.26
N THR A 41 8.45 24.04 -15.69
CA THR A 41 7.21 23.67 -16.36
C THR A 41 6.08 24.63 -15.98
N THR A 42 4.93 24.46 -16.60
CA THR A 42 3.71 25.17 -16.26
C THR A 42 2.54 24.22 -16.40
N TYR A 43 1.61 24.25 -15.45
CA TYR A 43 0.43 23.41 -15.54
C TYR A 43 -0.43 23.72 -16.77
N GLU A 44 -0.52 22.77 -17.69
CA GLU A 44 -1.36 22.87 -18.89
C GLU A 44 -2.70 22.15 -18.73
N GLY A 45 -2.95 21.50 -17.58
CA GLY A 45 -4.17 20.74 -17.36
C GLY A 45 -5.45 21.58 -17.38
N ARG A 46 -6.57 20.91 -17.68
CA ARG A 46 -7.88 21.55 -17.80
C ARG A 46 -8.46 21.99 -16.46
N ASP A 47 -8.04 21.37 -15.38
CA ASP A 47 -8.66 21.45 -14.06
C ASP A 47 -8.32 22.77 -13.34
N GLY A 48 -9.04 23.03 -12.24
CA GLY A 48 -8.89 24.24 -11.43
C GLY A 48 -9.92 25.33 -11.68
N ILE A 49 -10.12 26.16 -10.67
CA ILE A 49 -11.04 27.31 -10.72
C ILE A 49 -10.27 28.53 -11.25
N SER A 50 -10.81 29.20 -12.26
CA SER A 50 -10.16 30.40 -12.82
C SER A 50 -10.13 31.55 -11.82
N LEU A 51 -8.95 32.13 -11.60
CA LEU A 51 -8.74 33.31 -10.75
C LEU A 51 -8.84 34.63 -11.53
N ARG A 52 -9.28 34.59 -12.80
CA ARG A 52 -9.39 35.80 -13.65
C ARG A 52 -10.30 36.87 -13.04
N ARG A 53 -11.40 36.45 -12.40
CA ARG A 53 -12.40 37.36 -11.85
C ARG A 53 -12.03 37.75 -10.41
N TRP A 54 -11.90 39.04 -10.15
CA TRP A 54 -11.55 39.55 -8.82
C TRP A 54 -12.47 39.05 -7.67
N PRO A 55 -13.81 38.95 -7.83
CA PRO A 55 -14.67 38.37 -6.79
C PRO A 55 -14.34 36.92 -6.45
N VAL A 56 -13.89 36.11 -7.43
CA VAL A 56 -13.47 34.73 -7.18
C VAL A 56 -12.18 34.71 -6.35
N ARG A 57 -11.23 35.61 -6.64
CA ARG A 57 -10.00 35.77 -5.84
C ARG A 57 -10.33 36.15 -4.40
N LEU A 58 -11.28 37.07 -4.20
CA LEU A 58 -11.71 37.47 -2.87
C LEU A 58 -12.34 36.32 -2.08
N LEU A 59 -13.26 35.56 -2.70
CA LEU A 59 -13.88 34.39 -2.07
C LEU A 59 -12.84 33.31 -1.71
N MET A 60 -11.92 33.01 -2.63
CA MET A 60 -10.85 32.04 -2.38
C MET A 60 -9.90 32.52 -1.27
N ALA A 61 -9.59 33.81 -1.22
CA ALA A 61 -8.77 34.39 -0.16
C ALA A 61 -9.43 34.28 1.22
N MET A 62 -10.76 34.41 1.30
CA MET A 62 -11.51 34.23 2.54
C MET A 62 -11.57 32.75 2.95
N GLU A 63 -11.91 31.85 2.02
CA GLU A 63 -12.02 30.41 2.27
C GLU A 63 -10.69 29.80 2.70
N LEU A 64 -9.61 30.13 1.99
CA LEU A 64 -8.26 29.60 2.25
C LEU A 64 -7.49 30.39 3.30
N LYS A 65 -8.06 31.51 3.77
CA LYS A 65 -7.41 32.47 4.69
C LYS A 65 -6.05 32.99 4.18
N ASP A 66 -5.87 33.03 2.86
CA ASP A 66 -4.64 33.48 2.22
C ASP A 66 -4.83 34.85 1.53
N ARG A 67 -4.26 35.89 2.14
CA ARG A 67 -4.30 37.27 1.63
C ARG A 67 -3.49 37.43 0.34
N ASN A 68 -2.52 36.56 0.08
CA ASN A 68 -1.67 36.63 -1.12
C ASN A 68 -2.48 36.39 -2.39
N LEU A 69 -3.63 35.71 -2.31
CA LEU A 69 -4.55 35.54 -3.44
C LEU A 69 -5.05 36.86 -4.03
N ILE A 70 -5.05 37.95 -3.26
CA ILE A 70 -5.45 39.28 -3.71
C ILE A 70 -4.22 40.17 -3.93
N LEU A 71 -3.22 40.08 -3.05
CA LEU A 71 -2.06 40.99 -3.02
C LEU A 71 -0.93 40.59 -3.97
N SER A 72 -0.85 39.31 -4.36
CA SER A 72 0.25 38.79 -5.18
C SER A 72 0.18 39.28 -6.62
N GLY A 73 1.30 39.84 -7.10
CA GLY A 73 1.53 40.19 -8.51
C GLY A 73 1.88 39.00 -9.42
N TYR A 74 2.02 37.80 -8.85
CA TYR A 74 2.31 36.57 -9.61
C TYR A 74 1.05 35.97 -10.27
N ILE A 75 -0.15 36.38 -9.83
CA ILE A 75 -1.43 35.87 -10.34
C ILE A 75 -1.81 36.64 -11.60
N GLN A 76 -2.04 35.90 -12.68
CA GLN A 76 -2.42 36.41 -14.01
C GLN A 76 -3.86 36.01 -14.36
N ASP A 77 -4.40 36.57 -15.45
CA ASP A 77 -5.74 36.24 -15.95
C ASP A 77 -5.92 34.75 -16.31
N ARG A 78 -4.83 34.08 -16.66
CA ARG A 78 -4.81 32.64 -16.98
C ARG A 78 -4.62 31.75 -15.75
N SER A 79 -4.33 32.33 -14.58
CA SER A 79 -4.05 31.57 -13.38
C SER A 79 -5.29 30.83 -12.89
N LYS A 80 -5.05 29.62 -12.39
CA LYS A 80 -6.09 28.77 -11.82
C LYS A 80 -5.67 28.34 -10.42
N ILE A 81 -6.67 28.08 -9.59
CA ILE A 81 -6.46 27.45 -8.29
C ILE A 81 -6.91 25.99 -8.34
N LEU A 82 -5.99 25.09 -8.00
CA LEU A 82 -6.25 23.68 -7.76
C LEU A 82 -6.56 23.52 -6.28
N LEU A 83 -7.74 23.02 -5.93
CA LEU A 83 -8.18 22.75 -4.56
C LEU A 83 -8.12 21.25 -4.27
N HIS A 84 -8.14 20.85 -3.00
CA HIS A 84 -8.15 19.45 -2.55
C HIS A 84 -7.13 18.62 -3.33
N ARG A 85 -5.87 19.06 -3.29
CA ARG A 85 -4.76 18.37 -3.96
C ARG A 85 -4.42 17.06 -3.26
N ASN A 86 -4.64 16.99 -1.95
CA ASN A 86 -4.58 15.76 -1.19
C ASN A 86 -5.64 14.77 -1.69
N ILE A 87 -5.19 13.63 -2.23
CA ILE A 87 -6.05 12.64 -2.87
C ILE A 87 -7.05 12.02 -1.89
N GLN A 88 -6.66 11.77 -0.64
CA GLN A 88 -7.56 11.20 0.37
C GLN A 88 -8.64 12.21 0.77
N GLU A 89 -8.27 13.48 0.98
CA GLU A 89 -9.24 14.55 1.28
C GLU A 89 -10.25 14.70 0.13
N ARG A 90 -9.75 14.74 -1.10
CA ARG A 90 -10.57 14.81 -2.31
C ARG A 90 -11.57 13.67 -2.40
N ILE A 91 -11.12 12.43 -2.20
CA ILE A 91 -12.00 11.26 -2.25
C ILE A 91 -13.03 11.30 -1.13
N LYS A 92 -12.62 11.61 0.11
CA LYS A 92 -13.54 11.74 1.26
C LYS A 92 -14.63 12.79 1.02
N LYS A 93 -14.32 13.87 0.30
CA LYS A 93 -15.33 14.86 -0.10
C LYS A 93 -16.32 14.34 -1.15
N LEU A 94 -15.88 13.47 -2.05
CA LEU A 94 -16.72 12.89 -3.11
C LEU A 94 -17.58 11.72 -2.60
N ALA A 95 -17.01 10.87 -1.76
CA ALA A 95 -17.64 9.65 -1.26
C ALA A 95 -17.29 9.44 0.23
N PRO A 96 -17.88 10.23 1.16
CA PRO A 96 -17.56 10.14 2.60
C PRO A 96 -18.02 8.84 3.27
N PHE A 97 -18.80 8.03 2.56
CA PHE A 97 -19.39 6.80 3.06
C PHE A 97 -18.57 5.54 2.76
N VAL A 98 -17.52 5.65 1.94
CA VAL A 98 -16.53 4.57 1.77
C VAL A 98 -15.35 4.80 2.71
N THR A 99 -14.88 3.74 3.35
CA THR A 99 -13.69 3.80 4.21
C THR A 99 -12.46 3.62 3.32
N LEU A 100 -11.55 4.58 3.29
CA LEU A 100 -10.32 4.46 2.49
C LEU A 100 -9.29 3.60 3.21
N ASP A 101 -8.50 2.89 2.42
CA ASP A 101 -7.21 2.36 2.87
C ASP A 101 -6.23 3.51 3.16
N ASN A 102 -5.24 3.21 3.98
CA ASN A 102 -4.25 4.18 4.43
C ASN A 102 -3.02 4.22 3.51
N ASP A 103 -2.84 3.24 2.61
CA ASP A 103 -1.68 3.14 1.72
C ASP A 103 -2.06 3.32 0.21
N PRO A 104 -2.27 4.58 -0.26
CA PRO A 104 -2.31 4.89 -1.68
C PRO A 104 -1.01 4.48 -2.36
N TYR A 105 -1.08 4.03 -3.60
CA TYR A 105 0.12 3.72 -4.36
C TYR A 105 0.06 4.30 -5.76
N LEU A 106 1.22 4.75 -6.23
CA LEU A 106 1.37 5.38 -7.53
C LEU A 106 1.67 4.33 -8.60
N VAL A 107 0.96 4.41 -9.71
CA VAL A 107 1.14 3.52 -10.86
C VAL A 107 1.34 4.31 -12.13
N ALA A 108 2.22 3.78 -12.99
CA ALA A 108 2.44 4.30 -14.33
C ALA A 108 1.59 3.50 -15.31
N ALA A 109 0.54 4.11 -15.83
CA ALA A 109 -0.34 3.51 -16.82
C ALA A 109 -0.60 4.52 -17.93
N GLU A 110 -0.76 4.05 -19.17
CA GLU A 110 -1.11 4.92 -20.29
C GLU A 110 -0.20 6.16 -20.44
N ASN A 111 1.11 6.00 -20.19
CA ASN A 111 2.13 7.06 -20.21
C ASN A 111 1.86 8.23 -19.24
N ARG A 112 1.05 8.00 -18.20
CA ARG A 112 0.67 8.94 -17.14
C ARG A 112 0.81 8.27 -15.78
N LEU A 113 0.68 9.08 -14.74
CA LEU A 113 0.72 8.64 -13.36
C LEU A 113 -0.68 8.69 -12.73
N PHE A 114 -1.05 7.61 -12.05
CA PHE A 114 -2.31 7.49 -11.34
C PHE A 114 -2.07 7.01 -9.92
N TRP A 115 -2.82 7.54 -8.98
CA TRP A 115 -2.92 6.98 -7.64
C TRP A 115 -4.04 5.95 -7.62
N LEU A 116 -3.71 4.74 -7.18
CA LEU A 116 -4.67 3.70 -6.85
C LEU A 116 -4.87 3.68 -5.33
N ILE A 117 -6.13 3.68 -4.92
CA ILE A 117 -6.53 3.63 -3.52
C ILE A 117 -7.59 2.56 -3.35
N ASP A 118 -7.35 1.71 -2.37
CA ASP A 118 -8.31 0.75 -1.88
C ASP A 118 -9.41 1.40 -1.05
N ALA A 119 -10.66 0.96 -1.26
CA ALA A 119 -11.78 1.46 -0.49
C ALA A 119 -12.73 0.34 -0.09
N TYR A 120 -13.20 0.47 1.15
CA TYR A 120 -13.96 -0.54 1.84
C TYR A 120 -15.38 -0.08 2.12
N THR A 121 -16.30 -1.02 1.98
CA THR A 121 -17.58 -0.93 2.70
C THR A 121 -17.41 -1.57 4.06
N THR A 122 -17.83 -0.85 5.10
CA THR A 122 -17.66 -1.26 6.49
C THR A 122 -18.98 -1.20 7.24
N SER A 123 -19.12 -2.06 8.25
CA SER A 123 -20.19 -1.96 9.24
C SER A 123 -19.72 -2.44 10.61
N ARG A 124 -20.35 -1.90 11.65
CA ARG A 124 -20.14 -2.29 13.06
C ARG A 124 -21.30 -3.13 13.61
N TYR A 125 -22.33 -3.34 12.81
CA TYR A 125 -23.65 -3.81 13.25
C TYR A 125 -24.11 -5.07 12.52
N LEU A 126 -23.22 -5.79 11.83
CA LEU A 126 -23.61 -7.05 11.21
C LEU A 126 -23.94 -8.08 12.31
N PRO A 127 -25.17 -8.61 12.40
CA PRO A 127 -25.53 -9.55 13.44
C PRO A 127 -24.70 -10.83 13.35
N TYR A 128 -24.40 -11.45 14.49
CA TYR A 128 -23.66 -12.72 14.59
C TYR A 128 -22.24 -12.73 14.01
N ALA A 129 -21.70 -11.57 13.62
CA ALA A 129 -20.31 -11.43 13.18
C ALA A 129 -19.40 -10.98 14.33
N ARG A 130 -18.23 -11.62 14.47
CA ARG A 130 -17.22 -11.19 15.45
C ARG A 130 -16.66 -9.84 15.05
N ARG A 131 -16.55 -8.96 16.04
CA ARG A 131 -15.94 -7.64 15.89
C ARG A 131 -14.42 -7.76 15.92
N HIS A 132 -13.76 -7.20 14.92
CA HIS A 132 -12.32 -7.04 14.88
C HIS A 132 -11.86 -5.87 15.78
N GLN A 133 -10.57 -5.81 16.13
CA GLN A 133 -10.02 -4.77 17.01
C GLN A 133 -10.18 -3.35 16.43
N ASN A 134 -10.22 -3.22 15.11
CA ASN A 134 -10.52 -1.97 14.41
C ASN A 134 -11.97 -1.47 14.61
N GLY A 135 -12.81 -2.25 15.30
CA GLY A 135 -14.17 -1.89 15.64
C GLY A 135 -15.22 -2.22 14.58
N TYR A 136 -14.85 -2.80 13.44
CA TYR A 136 -15.78 -3.30 12.42
C TYR A 136 -16.03 -4.79 12.59
N ASN A 137 -17.22 -5.24 12.18
CA ASN A 137 -17.56 -6.67 12.07
C ASN A 137 -18.06 -7.04 10.66
N TYR A 138 -17.98 -6.08 9.73
CA TYR A 138 -18.14 -6.26 8.31
C TYR A 138 -17.09 -5.42 7.59
N LEU A 139 -16.36 -6.03 6.67
CA LEU A 139 -15.32 -5.39 5.87
C LEU A 139 -15.26 -6.09 4.51
N ARG A 140 -15.40 -5.34 3.42
CA ARG A 140 -15.24 -5.82 2.04
C ARG A 140 -14.44 -4.79 1.24
N ASN A 141 -13.45 -5.25 0.46
CA ASN A 141 -12.76 -4.41 -0.52
C ASN A 141 -13.63 -4.30 -1.76
N SER A 142 -14.66 -3.47 -1.70
CA SER A 142 -15.70 -3.42 -2.73
C SER A 142 -15.39 -2.40 -3.83
N VAL A 143 -14.49 -1.44 -3.56
CA VAL A 143 -14.23 -0.31 -4.46
C VAL A 143 -12.72 -0.09 -4.64
N LYS A 144 -12.28 0.05 -5.88
CA LYS A 144 -10.97 0.60 -6.24
C LYS A 144 -11.15 2.02 -6.75
N ILE A 145 -10.29 2.93 -6.30
CA ILE A 145 -10.37 4.34 -6.66
C ILE A 145 -9.12 4.72 -7.42
N VAL A 146 -9.30 5.34 -8.58
CA VAL A 146 -8.21 5.85 -9.42
C VAL A 146 -8.25 7.37 -9.39
N VAL A 147 -7.12 8.00 -9.05
CA VAL A 147 -6.96 9.46 -9.14
C VAL A 147 -5.85 9.78 -10.13
N ASP A 148 -6.17 10.56 -11.16
CA ASP A 148 -5.15 11.07 -12.09
C ASP A 148 -4.24 12.06 -11.34
N ALA A 149 -2.92 11.78 -11.30
CA ALA A 149 -1.97 12.59 -10.54
C ALA A 149 -1.79 14.01 -11.12
N TYR A 150 -2.16 14.23 -12.39
CA TYR A 150 -2.04 15.50 -13.08
C TYR A 150 -3.38 16.27 -13.11
N HIS A 151 -4.48 15.59 -13.39
CA HIS A 151 -5.81 16.19 -13.53
C HIS A 151 -6.65 16.18 -12.24
N GLY A 152 -6.38 15.27 -11.31
CA GLY A 152 -7.16 15.13 -10.08
C GLY A 152 -8.58 14.59 -10.31
N SER A 153 -8.87 14.06 -11.51
CA SER A 153 -10.11 13.34 -11.78
C SER A 153 -10.12 12.04 -10.99
N VAL A 154 -11.25 11.73 -10.36
CA VAL A 154 -11.43 10.56 -9.51
C VAL A 154 -12.46 9.63 -10.14
N ASP A 155 -12.06 8.38 -10.32
CA ASP A 155 -12.92 7.31 -10.81
C ASP A 155 -13.07 6.23 -9.75
N PHE A 156 -14.32 5.82 -9.49
CA PHE A 156 -14.65 4.75 -8.55
C PHE A 156 -15.05 3.51 -9.33
N TYR A 157 -14.37 2.39 -9.11
CA TYR A 157 -14.62 1.11 -9.76
C TYR A 157 -15.15 0.10 -8.75
N ALA A 158 -16.32 -0.48 -9.02
CA ALA A 158 -16.91 -1.54 -8.24
C ALA A 158 -16.23 -2.88 -8.55
N VAL A 159 -15.48 -3.43 -7.59
CA VAL A 159 -14.75 -4.72 -7.72
C VAL A 159 -15.46 -5.91 -7.10
N ASP A 160 -16.27 -5.71 -6.05
CA ASP A 160 -17.14 -6.75 -5.50
C ASP A 160 -18.62 -6.40 -5.78
N PRO A 161 -19.16 -6.71 -6.97
CA PRO A 161 -20.56 -6.41 -7.29
C PRO A 161 -21.55 -7.23 -6.45
N THR A 162 -21.09 -8.23 -5.69
CA THR A 162 -21.94 -9.06 -4.81
C THR A 162 -22.11 -8.45 -3.43
N ASP A 163 -21.33 -7.42 -3.08
CA ASP A 163 -21.43 -6.74 -1.79
C ASP A 163 -22.76 -5.99 -1.65
N PRO A 164 -23.64 -6.36 -0.69
CA PRO A 164 -24.93 -5.71 -0.49
C PRO A 164 -24.82 -4.23 -0.07
N VAL A 165 -23.73 -3.84 0.62
CA VAL A 165 -23.53 -2.46 1.06
C VAL A 165 -23.18 -1.59 -0.16
N LEU A 166 -22.25 -2.04 -1.00
CA LEU A 166 -21.95 -1.37 -2.27
C LEU A 166 -23.17 -1.29 -3.18
N GLN A 167 -23.94 -2.38 -3.35
CA GLN A 167 -25.17 -2.37 -4.16
C GLN A 167 -26.17 -1.31 -3.69
N THR A 168 -26.25 -1.05 -2.39
CA THR A 168 -27.09 0.02 -1.83
C THR A 168 -26.57 1.39 -2.26
N TRP A 169 -25.27 1.63 -2.13
CA TRP A 169 -24.66 2.90 -2.58
C TRP A 169 -24.75 3.12 -4.09
N GLN A 170 -24.66 2.07 -4.89
CA GLN A 170 -24.87 2.14 -6.34
C GLN A 170 -26.30 2.55 -6.70
N LYS A 171 -27.31 2.14 -5.92
CA LYS A 171 -28.70 2.60 -6.11
C LYS A 171 -28.88 4.07 -5.75
N VAL A 172 -28.22 4.54 -4.69
CA VAL A 172 -28.27 5.95 -4.27
C VAL A 172 -27.51 6.87 -5.24
N PHE A 173 -26.35 6.41 -5.73
CA PHE A 173 -25.45 7.17 -6.61
C PHE A 173 -25.14 6.40 -7.91
N PRO A 174 -26.12 6.28 -8.84
CA PRO A 174 -26.01 5.41 -10.01
C PRO A 174 -24.93 5.81 -11.02
N LYS A 175 -24.42 7.06 -10.94
CA LYS A 175 -23.37 7.57 -11.84
C LYS A 175 -21.98 7.58 -11.20
N LEU A 176 -21.87 7.29 -9.90
CA LEU A 176 -20.61 7.40 -9.18
C LEU A 176 -19.68 6.21 -9.45
N PHE A 177 -20.24 5.00 -9.44
CA PHE A 177 -19.49 3.76 -9.57
C PHE A 177 -19.51 3.25 -11.02
N LYS A 178 -18.32 3.02 -11.57
CA LYS A 178 -18.10 2.33 -12.83
C LYS A 178 -17.95 0.83 -12.57
N PRO A 179 -18.34 -0.05 -13.51
CA PRO A 179 -18.02 -1.46 -13.40
C PRO A 179 -16.51 -1.67 -13.52
N PHE A 180 -15.95 -2.67 -12.84
CA PHE A 180 -14.51 -2.97 -12.92
C PHE A 180 -14.02 -3.19 -14.36
N SER A 181 -14.86 -3.79 -15.21
CA SER A 181 -14.55 -3.99 -16.64
C SER A 181 -14.35 -2.70 -17.44
N ALA A 182 -14.75 -1.53 -16.92
CA ALA A 182 -14.50 -0.24 -17.54
C ALA A 182 -13.12 0.35 -17.19
N MET A 183 -12.41 -0.24 -16.22
CA MET A 183 -11.02 0.10 -15.92
C MET A 183 -10.14 -0.35 -17.10
N SER A 184 -9.17 0.47 -17.51
CA SER A 184 -8.29 0.09 -18.61
C SER A 184 -7.42 -1.12 -18.24
N ALA A 185 -7.05 -1.94 -19.23
CA ALA A 185 -6.24 -3.14 -18.99
C ALA A 185 -4.91 -2.82 -18.28
N SER A 186 -4.26 -1.72 -18.69
CA SER A 186 -3.02 -1.26 -18.06
C SER A 186 -3.21 -0.90 -16.57
N LEU A 187 -4.36 -0.33 -16.18
CA LEU A 187 -4.64 -0.10 -14.75
C LEU A 187 -4.99 -1.39 -14.01
N GLN A 188 -5.71 -2.31 -14.66
CA GLN A 188 -6.06 -3.61 -14.08
C GLN A 188 -4.82 -4.45 -13.75
N GLU A 189 -3.76 -4.37 -14.56
CA GLU A 189 -2.47 -5.06 -14.30
C GLU A 189 -1.75 -4.56 -13.04
N HIS A 190 -2.10 -3.37 -12.53
CA HIS A 190 -1.48 -2.80 -11.34
C HIS A 190 -2.37 -2.90 -10.08
N ILE A 191 -3.50 -3.61 -10.14
CA ILE A 191 -4.31 -3.82 -8.94
C ILE A 191 -3.56 -4.74 -7.99
N ARG A 192 -3.69 -4.48 -6.69
CA ARG A 192 -3.17 -5.36 -5.65
C ARG A 192 -4.27 -5.74 -4.67
N TYR A 193 -4.09 -6.88 -4.02
CA TYR A 193 -4.97 -7.26 -2.91
C TYR A 193 -4.56 -6.44 -1.67
N PRO A 194 -5.49 -5.74 -1.01
CA PRO A 194 -5.12 -4.80 0.05
C PRO A 194 -4.59 -5.47 1.32
N GLU A 195 -3.49 -4.92 1.84
CA GLU A 195 -2.85 -5.38 3.09
C GLU A 195 -3.74 -5.26 4.31
N ALA A 196 -4.49 -4.15 4.47
CA ALA A 196 -5.31 -3.96 5.66
C ALA A 196 -6.45 -4.99 5.77
N LEU A 197 -7.12 -5.31 4.65
CA LEU A 197 -8.12 -6.39 4.63
C LEU A 197 -7.46 -7.75 4.88
N PHE A 198 -6.34 -8.01 4.23
CA PHE A 198 -5.60 -9.27 4.38
C PHE A 198 -5.17 -9.48 5.84
N ALA A 199 -4.66 -8.46 6.50
CA ALA A 199 -4.30 -8.49 7.92
C ALA A 199 -5.51 -8.86 8.80
N VAL A 200 -6.66 -8.21 8.58
CA VAL A 200 -7.91 -8.52 9.31
C VAL A 200 -8.34 -9.97 9.07
N GLN A 201 -8.25 -10.47 7.84
CA GLN A 201 -8.61 -11.86 7.50
C GLN A 201 -7.69 -12.86 8.22
N GLN A 202 -6.40 -12.56 8.31
CA GLN A 202 -5.43 -13.40 9.01
C GLN A 202 -5.63 -13.37 10.53
N ASP A 203 -5.92 -12.21 11.12
CA ASP A 203 -6.22 -12.09 12.55
C ASP A 203 -7.44 -12.93 12.94
N MET A 204 -8.45 -12.98 12.06
CA MET A 204 -9.60 -13.87 12.22
C MET A 204 -9.18 -15.34 12.10
N LEU A 205 -8.35 -15.67 11.11
CA LEU A 205 -7.91 -17.03 10.85
C LEU A 205 -7.10 -17.63 12.01
N LEU A 206 -6.49 -16.81 12.88
CA LEU A 206 -5.76 -17.28 14.06
C LEU A 206 -6.58 -18.22 14.96
N SER A 207 -7.90 -18.05 14.99
CA SER A 207 -8.81 -18.90 15.77
C SER A 207 -9.90 -19.58 14.92
N TYR A 208 -10.34 -18.95 13.83
CA TYR A 208 -11.47 -19.45 13.03
C TYR A 208 -11.13 -20.50 11.97
N HIS A 209 -9.85 -20.89 11.84
CA HIS A 209 -9.51 -22.08 11.05
C HIS A 209 -10.00 -23.37 11.74
N LEU A 210 -10.25 -23.33 13.06
CA LEU A 210 -10.81 -24.44 13.83
C LEU A 210 -12.33 -24.49 13.65
N THR A 211 -12.80 -25.59 13.09
CA THR A 211 -14.24 -25.83 12.86
C THR A 211 -14.86 -26.73 13.94
N ASP A 212 -14.05 -27.47 14.69
CA ASP A 212 -14.52 -28.27 15.83
C ASP A 212 -14.83 -27.39 17.06
N PRO A 213 -16.07 -27.41 17.58
CA PRO A 213 -16.45 -26.55 18.70
C PRO A 213 -15.70 -26.83 20.01
N LYS A 214 -15.32 -28.09 20.26
CA LYS A 214 -14.63 -28.47 21.49
C LYS A 214 -13.19 -27.94 21.44
N ALA A 215 -12.47 -28.19 20.35
CA ALA A 215 -11.12 -27.68 20.14
C ALA A 215 -11.07 -26.14 20.21
N PHE A 216 -12.08 -25.48 19.61
CA PHE A 216 -12.18 -24.02 19.67
C PHE A 216 -12.40 -23.50 21.10
N TYR A 217 -13.28 -24.15 21.88
CA TYR A 217 -13.56 -23.76 23.26
C TYR A 217 -12.37 -24.00 24.19
N GLU A 218 -11.64 -25.10 23.98
CA GLU A 218 -10.43 -25.45 24.72
C GLU A 218 -9.22 -24.61 24.28
N GLN A 219 -9.36 -23.79 23.23
CA GLN A 219 -8.30 -23.00 22.60
C GLN A 219 -7.09 -23.84 22.17
N GLU A 220 -7.35 -25.10 21.82
CA GLU A 220 -6.35 -26.00 21.26
C GLU A 220 -5.98 -25.53 19.85
N ASP A 221 -4.71 -25.67 19.46
CA ASP A 221 -4.23 -25.35 18.11
C ASP A 221 -4.47 -23.92 17.61
N PHE A 222 -4.67 -22.94 18.50
CA PHE A 222 -4.68 -21.52 18.09
C PHE A 222 -3.35 -21.14 17.42
N TRP A 223 -3.44 -20.33 16.37
CA TRP A 223 -2.26 -19.80 15.69
C TRP A 223 -1.88 -18.43 16.26
N ASN A 224 -0.69 -17.97 15.89
CA ASN A 224 -0.19 -16.64 16.15
C ASN A 224 0.41 -16.04 14.88
N LEU A 225 0.49 -14.72 14.86
CA LEU A 225 1.31 -14.03 13.87
C LEU A 225 2.79 -14.23 14.22
N PRO A 226 3.64 -14.52 13.23
CA PRO A 226 5.08 -14.57 13.47
C PRO A 226 5.63 -13.18 13.78
N THR A 227 6.73 -13.14 14.50
CA THR A 227 7.51 -11.93 14.75
C THR A 227 8.82 -11.94 13.97
N GLN A 228 9.37 -10.77 13.71
CA GLN A 228 10.65 -10.52 13.03
C GLN A 228 11.48 -9.49 13.82
N ILE A 229 12.75 -9.31 13.46
CA ILE A 229 13.57 -8.20 14.00
C ILE A 229 13.72 -7.15 12.91
N TYR A 230 12.93 -6.08 13.00
CA TYR A 230 13.08 -4.93 12.12
C TYR A 230 13.94 -3.87 12.78
N ALA A 231 14.96 -3.40 12.06
CA ALA A 231 16.04 -2.56 12.58
C ALA A 231 16.72 -3.14 13.84
N ARG A 232 16.17 -2.88 15.02
CA ARG A 232 16.67 -3.33 16.33
C ARG A 232 15.57 -3.84 17.27
N SER A 233 14.31 -3.84 16.84
CA SER A 233 13.17 -4.22 17.67
C SER A 233 12.47 -5.46 17.13
N GLU A 234 11.97 -6.28 18.04
CA GLU A 234 11.03 -7.33 17.69
C GLU A 234 9.65 -6.70 17.39
N GLU A 235 9.08 -7.06 16.26
CA GLU A 235 7.73 -6.65 15.84
C GLU A 235 7.00 -7.79 15.13
N ALA A 236 5.68 -7.65 14.94
CA ALA A 236 4.91 -8.61 14.16
C ALA A 236 5.32 -8.51 12.67
N LEU A 237 5.46 -9.65 12.00
CA LEU A 237 5.70 -9.68 10.57
C LEU A 237 4.46 -9.17 9.83
N GLU A 238 4.63 -8.09 9.06
CA GLU A 238 3.59 -7.54 8.21
C GLU A 238 3.42 -8.37 6.93
N PRO A 239 2.23 -8.37 6.30
CA PRO A 239 2.05 -8.90 4.96
C PRO A 239 2.99 -8.24 3.96
N TYR A 240 3.52 -9.01 3.01
CA TYR A 240 4.43 -8.50 1.99
C TYR A 240 4.07 -9.03 0.61
N TYR A 241 4.25 -8.16 -0.39
CA TYR A 241 4.04 -8.53 -1.79
C TYR A 241 5.26 -9.23 -2.38
N VAL A 242 5.01 -10.29 -3.14
CA VAL A 242 6.05 -11.04 -3.86
C VAL A 242 5.53 -11.44 -5.23
N THR A 243 6.45 -11.62 -6.17
CA THR A 243 6.13 -12.27 -7.44
C THR A 243 6.85 -13.61 -7.45
N LEU A 244 6.08 -14.71 -7.53
CA LEU A 244 6.64 -16.07 -7.55
C LEU A 244 5.70 -17.05 -8.25
N VAL A 245 6.21 -18.25 -8.54
CA VAL A 245 5.42 -19.38 -9.04
C VAL A 245 4.87 -20.15 -7.84
N LEU A 246 3.54 -20.18 -7.69
CA LEU A 246 2.89 -20.95 -6.62
C LEU A 246 3.21 -22.46 -6.73
N PRO A 247 3.30 -23.20 -5.61
CA PRO A 247 3.50 -24.64 -5.65
C PRO A 247 2.45 -25.35 -6.52
N GLY A 248 2.92 -26.17 -7.48
CA GLY A 248 2.08 -26.89 -8.44
C GLY A 248 1.53 -26.04 -9.60
N LYS A 249 1.96 -24.78 -9.73
CA LYS A 249 1.67 -23.90 -10.88
C LYS A 249 2.91 -23.72 -11.75
N GLN A 250 2.70 -23.18 -12.94
CA GLN A 250 3.76 -22.92 -13.93
C GLN A 250 3.93 -21.43 -14.26
N GLN A 251 2.95 -20.61 -13.88
CA GLN A 251 2.97 -19.18 -14.15
C GLN A 251 3.36 -18.43 -12.88
N GLU A 252 4.22 -17.44 -13.07
CA GLU A 252 4.53 -16.44 -12.06
C GLU A 252 3.29 -15.58 -11.82
N GLU A 253 3.06 -15.25 -10.55
CA GLU A 253 1.91 -14.47 -10.12
C GLU A 253 2.33 -13.46 -9.04
N PHE A 254 1.74 -12.28 -9.08
CA PHE A 254 1.87 -11.28 -8.04
C PHE A 254 0.95 -11.62 -6.87
N LEU A 255 1.53 -11.75 -5.68
CA LEU A 255 0.87 -12.28 -4.50
C LEU A 255 1.11 -11.36 -3.30
N LEU A 256 0.12 -11.25 -2.42
CA LEU A 256 0.32 -10.77 -1.06
C LEU A 256 0.38 -11.97 -0.12
N MET A 257 1.40 -12.08 0.71
CA MET A 257 1.55 -13.27 1.57
C MET A 257 1.99 -12.94 2.99
N ARG A 258 1.65 -13.83 3.93
CA ARG A 258 2.26 -13.87 5.27
C ARG A 258 2.13 -15.26 5.93
N PRO A 259 3.18 -15.75 6.60
CA PRO A 259 3.17 -17.02 7.32
C PRO A 259 2.44 -16.98 8.67
N PHE A 260 2.23 -18.16 9.26
CA PHE A 260 1.67 -18.39 10.59
C PHE A 260 2.55 -19.31 11.43
N THR A 261 2.54 -19.07 12.74
CA THR A 261 3.13 -19.94 13.76
C THR A 261 2.03 -20.45 14.70
N PRO A 262 2.20 -21.58 15.39
CA PRO A 262 1.27 -21.99 16.42
C PRO A 262 1.50 -21.12 17.68
N LYS A 263 0.44 -20.92 18.47
CA LYS A 263 0.54 -20.19 19.73
C LYS A 263 1.59 -20.83 20.65
N GLY A 264 2.57 -20.04 21.09
CA GLY A 264 3.64 -20.48 21.99
C GLY A 264 4.82 -21.21 21.32
N LYS A 265 4.86 -21.32 19.99
CA LYS A 265 6.07 -21.78 19.28
C LYS A 265 6.44 -20.84 18.14
N GLN A 266 7.67 -20.98 17.65
CA GLN A 266 8.22 -20.14 16.59
C GLN A 266 8.34 -20.86 15.25
N ASN A 267 8.12 -22.18 15.19
CA ASN A 267 8.16 -22.92 13.93
C ASN A 267 6.94 -22.57 13.07
N MET A 268 7.15 -22.42 11.77
CA MET A 268 6.09 -22.14 10.81
C MET A 268 5.20 -23.37 10.63
N ILE A 269 3.90 -23.15 10.47
CA ILE A 269 2.89 -24.21 10.29
C ILE A 269 2.00 -24.00 9.07
N ALA A 270 1.88 -22.77 8.60
CA ALA A 270 1.07 -22.43 7.45
C ALA A 270 1.51 -21.09 6.88
N TRP A 271 1.04 -20.78 5.68
CA TRP A 271 1.08 -19.44 5.12
C TRP A 271 -0.17 -19.19 4.29
N LEU A 272 -0.61 -17.94 4.28
CA LEU A 272 -1.71 -17.47 3.44
C LEU A 272 -1.13 -16.64 2.31
N ALA A 273 -1.67 -16.80 1.11
CA ALA A 273 -1.45 -15.89 0.00
C ALA A 273 -2.77 -15.40 -0.58
N ALA A 274 -2.81 -14.12 -0.95
CA ALA A 274 -3.86 -13.52 -1.76
C ALA A 274 -3.32 -13.27 -3.17
N ARG A 275 -4.10 -13.64 -4.17
CA ARG A 275 -3.74 -13.50 -5.58
C ARG A 275 -4.09 -12.09 -6.08
N CYS A 276 -3.14 -11.40 -6.69
CA CYS A 276 -3.34 -10.03 -7.21
C CYS A 276 -3.64 -10.01 -8.72
N ASP A 277 -3.36 -11.08 -9.45
CA ASP A 277 -3.47 -11.07 -10.90
C ASP A 277 -4.82 -11.60 -11.40
N PRO A 278 -5.43 -10.98 -12.43
CA PRO A 278 -6.54 -11.57 -13.16
C PRO A 278 -6.15 -12.91 -13.83
N PRO A 279 -7.08 -13.88 -13.96
CA PRO A 279 -8.49 -13.83 -13.58
C PRO A 279 -8.76 -14.17 -12.10
N HIS A 280 -7.71 -14.39 -11.31
CA HIS A 280 -7.80 -14.97 -9.97
C HIS A 280 -7.72 -13.94 -8.84
N TYR A 281 -7.78 -12.67 -9.19
CA TYR A 281 -7.74 -11.56 -8.25
C TYR A 281 -8.68 -11.78 -7.05
N GLY A 282 -8.11 -11.70 -5.84
CA GLY A 282 -8.84 -11.83 -4.58
C GLY A 282 -9.07 -13.26 -4.08
N GLU A 283 -8.64 -14.28 -4.82
CA GLU A 283 -8.60 -15.65 -4.30
C GLU A 283 -7.55 -15.75 -3.19
N LEU A 284 -7.95 -16.36 -2.07
CA LEU A 284 -7.10 -16.64 -0.92
C LEU A 284 -6.72 -18.12 -0.90
N LEU A 285 -5.42 -18.39 -0.81
CA LEU A 285 -4.86 -19.73 -0.76
C LEU A 285 -4.15 -19.95 0.58
N LEU A 286 -4.69 -20.87 1.40
CA LEU A 286 -4.09 -21.28 2.66
C LEU A 286 -3.30 -22.57 2.46
N TYR A 287 -1.98 -22.49 2.63
CA TYR A 287 -1.09 -23.64 2.56
C TYR A 287 -0.71 -24.08 3.98
N GLN A 288 -1.17 -25.26 4.38
CA GLN A 288 -0.79 -25.87 5.66
C GLN A 288 0.41 -26.80 5.46
N LEU A 289 1.41 -26.65 6.30
CA LEU A 289 2.61 -27.48 6.27
C LEU A 289 2.33 -28.84 6.92
N PRO A 290 3.00 -29.92 6.47
CA PRO A 290 2.80 -31.25 7.04
C PRO A 290 3.07 -31.28 8.55
N LYS A 291 2.19 -31.93 9.32
CA LYS A 291 2.41 -32.10 10.76
C LYS A 291 3.70 -32.93 10.97
N GLY A 292 4.56 -32.46 11.89
CA GLY A 292 5.82 -33.12 12.22
C GLY A 292 7.05 -32.60 11.49
N THR A 293 6.90 -31.69 10.51
CA THR A 293 8.05 -30.96 9.94
C THR A 293 8.45 -29.80 10.84
N ASN A 294 9.75 -29.65 11.10
CA ASN A 294 10.28 -28.50 11.84
C ASN A 294 10.67 -27.38 10.87
N THR A 295 9.68 -26.81 10.20
CA THR A 295 9.91 -25.67 9.30
C THR A 295 10.22 -24.43 10.13
N TYR A 296 11.40 -23.85 9.92
CA TYR A 296 11.79 -22.64 10.64
C TYR A 296 10.77 -21.52 10.41
N GLY A 297 10.37 -20.82 11.47
CA GLY A 297 9.61 -19.58 11.31
C GLY A 297 10.51 -18.35 11.30
N PRO A 298 9.95 -17.18 10.98
CA PRO A 298 10.66 -15.91 10.88
C PRO A 298 11.64 -15.64 12.04
N MET A 299 11.16 -15.61 13.29
CA MET A 299 12.02 -15.35 14.46
C MET A 299 13.16 -16.38 14.68
N GLN A 300 13.00 -17.62 14.22
CA GLN A 300 14.09 -18.60 14.29
C GLN A 300 15.19 -18.27 13.27
N ILE A 301 14.80 -17.82 12.08
CA ILE A 301 15.73 -17.37 11.04
C ILE A 301 16.42 -16.08 11.48
N GLU A 302 15.68 -15.14 12.07
CA GLU A 302 16.24 -13.94 12.71
C GLU A 302 17.36 -14.27 13.70
N THR A 303 17.10 -15.23 14.57
CA THR A 303 18.07 -15.71 15.56
C THR A 303 19.29 -16.34 14.90
N ARG A 304 19.09 -17.15 13.84
CA ARG A 304 20.19 -17.76 13.07
C ARG A 304 21.06 -16.72 12.38
N ILE A 305 20.43 -15.73 11.74
CA ILE A 305 21.12 -14.61 11.08
C ILE A 305 21.98 -13.84 12.09
N GLY A 306 21.42 -13.53 13.28
CA GLY A 306 22.14 -12.85 14.35
C GLY A 306 23.27 -13.67 15.01
N GLN A 307 23.27 -14.99 14.84
CA GLN A 307 24.30 -15.91 15.36
C GLN A 307 25.37 -16.28 14.32
N HIS A 308 25.16 -15.96 13.04
CA HIS A 308 26.10 -16.31 11.98
C HIS A 308 27.34 -15.40 12.03
N PRO A 309 28.56 -15.93 12.25
CA PRO A 309 29.74 -15.12 12.54
C PRO A 309 30.03 -14.01 11.53
N GLU A 310 29.96 -14.33 10.22
CA GLU A 310 30.21 -13.36 9.15
C GLU A 310 29.15 -12.24 9.13
N ILE A 311 27.91 -12.55 9.51
CA ILE A 311 26.83 -11.57 9.54
C ILE A 311 26.98 -10.70 10.79
N THR A 312 27.27 -11.29 11.95
CA THR A 312 27.52 -10.54 13.19
C THR A 312 28.72 -9.59 13.02
N GLU A 313 29.76 -9.99 12.28
CA GLU A 313 30.88 -9.12 11.91
C GLU A 313 30.40 -7.93 11.07
N LEU A 314 29.60 -8.17 10.01
CA LEU A 314 29.01 -7.11 9.19
C LEU A 314 28.11 -6.17 10.00
N ILE A 315 27.23 -6.72 10.85
CA ILE A 315 26.36 -5.95 11.74
C ILE A 315 27.20 -5.03 12.63
N THR A 316 28.28 -5.56 13.19
CA THR A 316 29.19 -4.81 14.05
C THR A 316 29.89 -3.70 13.26
N LEU A 317 30.51 -4.01 12.12
CA LEU A 317 31.22 -3.05 11.27
C LEU A 317 30.32 -1.93 10.77
N TRP A 318 29.08 -2.25 10.38
CA TRP A 318 28.12 -1.29 9.84
C TRP A 318 27.34 -0.52 10.91
N SER A 319 27.46 -0.94 12.17
CA SER A 319 26.91 -0.23 13.33
C SER A 319 27.96 0.57 14.10
N GLN A 320 29.12 0.87 13.49
CA GLN A 320 30.17 1.70 14.09
C GLN A 320 29.98 3.20 13.83
N ASN A 321 30.57 4.02 14.70
CA ASN A 321 30.65 5.47 14.58
C ASN A 321 29.28 6.17 14.47
N GLN A 322 28.99 6.71 13.29
CA GLN A 322 27.80 7.48 12.94
C GLN A 322 26.95 6.75 11.90
N SER A 323 27.11 5.44 11.73
CA SER A 323 26.25 4.62 10.88
C SER A 323 25.46 3.61 11.70
N GLN A 324 24.23 3.36 11.26
CA GLN A 324 23.36 2.35 11.84
C GLN A 324 22.94 1.37 10.74
N LEU A 325 23.13 0.07 11.01
CA LEU A 325 22.49 -0.98 10.24
C LEU A 325 20.98 -0.97 10.51
N ILE A 326 20.20 -1.06 9.45
CA ILE A 326 18.78 -1.32 9.45
C ILE A 326 18.57 -2.68 8.79
N ARG A 327 18.09 -3.62 9.59
CA ARG A 327 17.52 -4.89 9.16
C ARG A 327 16.13 -4.63 8.60
N GLY A 328 15.90 -4.96 7.32
CA GLY A 328 14.61 -4.78 6.66
C GLY A 328 13.67 -5.95 6.92
N ASN A 329 12.53 -5.95 6.21
CA ASN A 329 11.53 -7.01 6.37
C ASN A 329 12.05 -8.36 5.89
N LEU A 330 11.85 -9.40 6.71
CA LEU A 330 12.18 -10.77 6.35
C LEU A 330 11.11 -11.34 5.41
N LEU A 331 11.53 -11.69 4.19
CA LEU A 331 10.67 -12.35 3.22
C LEU A 331 10.81 -13.87 3.35
N VAL A 332 9.70 -14.56 3.57
CA VAL A 332 9.62 -16.03 3.52
C VAL A 332 9.10 -16.45 2.15
N ILE A 333 9.94 -17.06 1.33
CA ILE A 333 9.64 -17.38 -0.07
C ILE A 333 9.53 -18.91 -0.22
N PRO A 334 8.34 -19.46 -0.53
CA PRO A 334 8.19 -20.89 -0.77
C PRO A 334 8.92 -21.31 -2.05
N LEU A 335 9.76 -22.34 -1.95
CA LEU A 335 10.49 -22.94 -3.06
C LEU A 335 10.29 -24.45 -3.05
N GLU A 336 9.42 -24.95 -3.94
CA GLU A 336 9.02 -26.36 -4.01
C GLU A 336 8.61 -26.92 -2.64
N ASN A 337 9.47 -27.71 -2.00
CA ASN A 337 9.25 -28.35 -0.69
C ASN A 337 9.99 -27.65 0.46
N THR A 338 10.61 -26.49 0.20
CA THR A 338 11.45 -25.75 1.13
C THR A 338 11.09 -24.26 1.15
N PHE A 339 11.82 -23.47 1.94
CA PHE A 339 11.67 -22.03 2.02
C PHE A 339 13.02 -21.36 1.87
N LEU A 340 13.07 -20.31 1.06
CA LEU A 340 14.15 -19.35 1.03
C LEU A 340 13.74 -18.14 1.87
N TYR A 341 14.62 -17.72 2.76
CA TYR A 341 14.44 -16.51 3.55
C TYR A 341 15.35 -15.43 3.01
N ALA A 342 14.82 -14.24 2.79
CA ALA A 342 15.58 -13.11 2.28
C ALA A 342 15.38 -11.89 3.19
N GLU A 343 16.49 -11.35 3.70
CA GLU A 343 16.47 -10.18 4.58
C GLU A 343 17.40 -9.09 4.02
N PRO A 344 16.87 -7.94 3.59
CA PRO A 344 17.68 -6.83 3.10
C PRO A 344 18.30 -6.05 4.25
N PHE A 345 19.59 -5.72 4.12
CA PHE A 345 20.35 -4.89 5.05
C PHE A 345 20.61 -3.52 4.42
N TYR A 346 20.25 -2.47 5.15
CA TYR A 346 20.46 -1.08 4.78
C TYR A 346 21.38 -0.39 5.78
N ILE A 347 22.11 0.63 5.34
CA ILE A 347 22.89 1.49 6.24
C ILE A 347 22.32 2.89 6.19
N GLN A 348 22.06 3.47 7.36
CA GLN A 348 21.69 4.86 7.51
C GLN A 348 22.80 5.61 8.25
N SER A 349 23.22 6.75 7.72
CA SER A 349 24.12 7.67 8.40
C SER A 349 23.36 8.51 9.42
N ALA A 350 23.97 8.86 10.54
CA ALA A 350 23.38 9.75 11.55
C ALA A 350 23.07 11.15 11.00
N GLN A 351 23.78 11.58 9.94
CA GLN A 351 23.54 12.85 9.27
C GLN A 351 22.63 12.71 8.03
N GLY A 352 22.47 11.49 7.50
CA GLY A 352 21.71 11.23 6.29
C GLY A 352 20.33 10.64 6.61
N GLN A 353 19.27 11.23 6.07
CA GLN A 353 17.92 10.74 6.37
C GLN A 353 17.52 9.49 5.58
N MET A 354 18.22 9.15 4.49
CA MET A 354 17.83 8.08 3.58
C MET A 354 18.70 6.83 3.77
N PRO A 355 18.12 5.67 4.15
CA PRO A 355 18.84 4.41 4.20
C PRO A 355 19.34 3.97 2.82
N GLU A 356 20.58 3.49 2.76
CA GLU A 356 21.18 2.95 1.54
C GLU A 356 21.20 1.42 1.60
N PHE A 357 20.66 0.77 0.57
CA PHE A 357 20.73 -0.69 0.43
C PHE A 357 22.17 -1.16 0.30
N LYS A 358 22.54 -2.22 1.02
CA LYS A 358 23.89 -2.79 0.97
C LYS A 358 23.93 -4.25 0.54
N LYS A 359 23.14 -5.11 1.18
CA LYS A 359 23.16 -6.56 0.94
C LYS A 359 21.80 -7.19 1.20
N ILE A 360 21.61 -8.41 0.68
CA ILE A 360 20.53 -9.31 1.09
C ILE A 360 21.18 -10.52 1.73
N VAL A 361 20.74 -10.86 2.94
CA VAL A 361 21.06 -12.13 3.58
C VAL A 361 20.05 -13.15 3.08
N LEU A 362 20.55 -14.24 2.50
CA LEU A 362 19.74 -15.38 2.10
C LEU A 362 20.00 -16.52 3.06
N VAL A 363 18.94 -17.15 3.57
CA VAL A 363 19.02 -18.37 4.37
C VAL A 363 18.21 -19.44 3.66
N TRP A 364 18.83 -20.59 3.43
CA TRP A 364 18.18 -21.73 2.78
C TRP A 364 18.57 -23.01 3.51
N GLU A 365 17.57 -23.68 4.09
CA GLU A 365 17.77 -24.85 4.96
C GLU A 365 18.75 -24.55 6.11
N ASP A 366 19.89 -25.24 6.16
CA ASP A 366 20.97 -25.05 7.13
C ASP A 366 22.15 -24.25 6.58
N ARG A 367 21.95 -23.53 5.46
CA ARG A 367 22.99 -22.76 4.77
C ARG A 367 22.68 -21.27 4.68
#